data_AF-A0A951XKL0-F1
#
_entry.id   AF-A0A951XKL0-F1
#
_cell.length_a   1.000
_cell.length_b   1.000
_cell.length_c   1.000
_cell.angle_alpha   90.00
_cell.angle_beta   90.00
_cell.angle_gamma   90.00
#
_symmetry.space_group_name_H-M   'P 1'
#
loop_
_entity.id
_entity.type
_entity.pdbx_description
1 polymer ?
#
loop_
_entity_poly.entity_id
_entity_poly.type
_entity_poly.pdbx_seq_one_letter_code
_entity_poly.pdbx_strand_id
1 'polypeptide(L)'
;MSKERYIAAKQKWAEKQKAAGVIARAIASPDRLPPGQKLTTGFPVLDLGVQPVIPLEQWTLTVDGLVAKPAKLSWADFNALPQVDDVSDFHCVTTWSKYDCRWSGVAFTTLYELVQPAPEAKFVYFTGYDGYSTNVALEQCLDDDVLVATAFDGAPITREHGGPARVIIPKLYAWKGAKFVSGITFLAEDKLGFWEVRGYSNTADPWTEDRYA
;
A
#
# COMPACT_ATOMS: atom_id res chain seq x y z
N MET A 1 16.78 3.55 -15.86
CA MET A 1 17.19 2.23 -15.33
C MET A 1 16.15 1.23 -15.76
N SER A 2 16.52 0.02 -16.22
CA SER A 2 15.50 -1.00 -16.50
C SER A 2 14.86 -1.49 -15.19
N LYS A 3 13.61 -1.96 -15.28
CA LYS A 3 12.85 -2.53 -14.15
C LYS A 3 13.63 -3.64 -13.46
N GLU A 4 14.25 -4.53 -14.23
CA GLU A 4 15.05 -5.66 -13.74
C GLU A 4 16.26 -5.18 -12.92
N ARG A 5 16.97 -4.15 -13.41
CA ARG A 5 18.14 -3.60 -12.70
C ARG A 5 17.74 -2.97 -11.37
N TYR A 6 16.59 -2.32 -11.32
CA TYR A 6 16.06 -1.75 -10.08
C TYR A 6 15.68 -2.84 -9.08
N ILE A 7 14.95 -3.88 -9.51
CA ILE A 7 14.57 -5.02 -8.68
C ILE A 7 15.81 -5.70 -8.10
N ALA A 8 16.80 -6.02 -8.95
CA ALA A 8 18.04 -6.66 -8.53
C ALA A 8 18.82 -5.81 -7.50
N ALA A 9 18.87 -4.49 -7.69
CA ALA A 9 19.50 -3.58 -6.73
C ALA A 9 18.78 -3.60 -5.37
N LYS A 10 17.45 -3.70 -5.35
CA LYS A 10 16.65 -3.76 -4.13
C LYS A 10 16.74 -5.10 -3.40
N GLN A 11 16.86 -6.21 -4.13
CA GLN A 11 17.12 -7.53 -3.53
C GLN A 11 18.52 -7.58 -2.90
N LYS A 12 19.55 -7.14 -3.65
CA LYS A 12 20.92 -7.05 -3.12
C LYS A 12 21.01 -6.15 -1.89
N TRP A 13 20.23 -5.07 -1.88
CA TRP A 13 20.13 -4.20 -0.69
C TRP A 13 19.51 -4.94 0.50
N ALA A 14 18.38 -5.62 0.32
CA ALA A 14 17.75 -6.41 1.38
C ALA A 14 18.71 -7.47 1.95
N GLU A 15 19.40 -8.23 1.09
CA GLU A 15 20.43 -9.20 1.49
C GLU A 15 21.55 -8.55 2.30
N LYS A 16 22.04 -7.39 1.85
CA LYS A 16 23.09 -6.65 2.57
C LYS A 16 22.62 -6.19 3.96
N GLN A 17 21.39 -5.70 4.09
CA GLN A 17 20.85 -5.28 5.39
C GLN A 17 20.70 -6.46 6.34
N LYS A 18 20.20 -7.60 5.85
CA LYS A 18 20.14 -8.84 6.64
C LYS A 18 21.54 -9.29 7.09
N ALA A 19 22.51 -9.29 6.18
CA ALA A 19 23.90 -9.63 6.49
C ALA A 19 24.55 -8.66 7.50
N ALA A 20 24.07 -7.42 7.57
CA ALA A 20 24.48 -6.42 8.55
C ALA A 20 23.74 -6.53 9.90
N GLY A 21 22.87 -7.53 10.08
CA GLY A 21 22.13 -7.77 11.31
C GLY A 21 20.86 -6.95 11.49
N VAL A 22 20.34 -6.32 10.43
CA VAL A 22 19.03 -5.65 10.48
C VAL A 22 17.94 -6.73 10.51
N ILE A 23 17.35 -6.92 11.68
CA ILE A 23 16.26 -7.86 11.95
C ILE A 23 15.13 -7.14 12.68
N ALA A 24 13.93 -7.71 12.63
CA ALA A 24 12.79 -7.20 13.39
C ALA A 24 13.10 -7.18 14.90
N ARG A 25 12.72 -6.09 15.55
CA ARG A 25 12.84 -5.88 16.99
C ARG A 25 11.72 -6.64 17.70
N ALA A 26 12.03 -7.22 18.85
CA ALA A 26 11.03 -7.92 19.66
C ALA A 26 9.97 -6.98 20.27
N ILE A 27 10.29 -5.69 20.42
CA ILE A 27 9.43 -4.67 21.00
C ILE A 27 9.36 -3.49 20.03
N ALA A 28 8.14 -3.04 19.75
CA ALA A 28 7.88 -1.86 18.94
C ALA A 28 8.45 -0.60 19.60
N SER A 29 9.04 0.29 18.80
CA SER A 29 9.46 1.61 19.27
C SER A 29 8.25 2.44 19.74
N PRO A 30 8.33 3.16 20.86
CA PRO A 30 7.27 4.08 21.29
C PRO A 30 7.31 5.43 20.54
N ASP A 31 8.38 5.68 19.78
CA ASP A 31 8.58 6.96 19.08
C ASP A 31 7.64 7.10 17.88
N ARG A 32 7.17 8.33 17.62
CA ARG A 32 6.42 8.64 16.39
C ARG A 32 7.26 8.38 15.14
N LEU A 33 8.57 8.68 15.16
CA LEU A 33 9.47 8.32 14.06
C LEU A 33 9.91 6.87 14.23
N PRO A 34 9.57 5.96 13.29
CA PRO A 34 9.98 4.58 13.43
C PRO A 34 11.51 4.43 13.34
N PRO A 35 12.08 3.38 13.94
CA PRO A 35 13.51 3.14 13.92
C PRO A 35 14.10 3.06 12.52
N GLY A 36 15.31 3.60 12.38
CA GLY A 36 16.04 3.62 11.10
C GLY A 36 15.46 4.58 10.06
N GLN A 37 14.46 5.39 10.41
CA GLN A 37 13.87 6.39 9.51
C GLN A 37 14.51 7.78 9.67
N LYS A 38 14.53 8.52 8.57
CA LYS A 38 14.82 9.96 8.54
C LYS A 38 13.59 10.73 8.12
N LEU A 39 13.25 11.81 8.82
CA LEU A 39 12.16 12.67 8.42
C LEU A 39 12.52 13.43 7.14
N THR A 40 11.60 13.46 6.18
CA THR A 40 11.70 14.27 4.96
C THR A 40 10.55 15.27 4.87
N THR A 41 10.82 16.41 4.24
CA THR A 41 9.80 17.43 3.92
C THR A 41 9.15 17.18 2.56
N GLY A 42 9.94 16.73 1.58
CA GLY A 42 9.45 16.33 0.25
C GLY A 42 8.76 14.97 0.27
N PHE A 43 8.17 14.60 -0.88
CA PHE A 43 7.58 13.29 -1.10
C PHE A 43 8.40 12.53 -2.15
N PRO A 44 9.39 11.70 -1.76
CA PRO A 44 10.21 10.96 -2.71
C PRO A 44 9.41 9.97 -3.56
N VAL A 45 9.71 9.92 -4.86
CA VAL A 45 9.12 8.96 -5.80
C VAL A 45 9.92 7.66 -5.77
N LEU A 46 9.25 6.58 -5.36
CA LEU A 46 9.75 5.21 -5.47
C LEU A 46 8.69 4.35 -6.15
N ASP A 47 9.04 3.75 -7.28
CA ASP A 47 8.19 2.84 -8.04
C ASP A 47 9.04 1.79 -8.78
N LEU A 48 8.41 0.88 -9.51
CA LEU A 48 9.07 -0.17 -10.28
C LEU A 48 9.68 0.32 -11.60
N GLY A 49 9.69 1.62 -11.86
CA GLY A 49 10.03 2.21 -13.16
C GLY A 49 8.91 2.13 -14.19
N VAL A 50 7.72 1.68 -13.79
CA VAL A 50 6.51 1.61 -14.62
C VAL A 50 5.48 2.54 -14.02
N GLN A 51 5.11 3.57 -14.77
CA GLN A 51 4.07 4.52 -14.40
C GLN A 51 3.03 4.49 -15.51
N PRO A 52 1.98 3.67 -15.45
CA PRO A 52 0.99 3.60 -16.53
C PRO A 52 0.30 4.96 -16.74
N VAL A 53 -0.13 5.23 -17.98
CA VAL A 53 -1.12 6.28 -18.24
C VAL A 53 -2.48 5.60 -18.12
N ILE A 54 -3.30 6.04 -17.17
CA ILE A 54 -4.62 5.45 -16.92
C ILE A 54 -5.66 6.55 -17.13
N PRO A 55 -6.29 6.61 -18.32
CA PRO A 55 -7.40 7.52 -18.54
C PRO A 55 -8.55 7.21 -17.58
N LEU A 56 -9.20 8.24 -17.02
CA LEU A 56 -10.22 8.07 -15.98
C LEU A 56 -11.43 7.27 -16.48
N GLU A 57 -11.76 7.40 -17.77
CA GLU A 57 -12.82 6.64 -18.44
C GLU A 57 -12.49 5.14 -18.62
N GLN A 58 -11.22 4.76 -18.49
CA GLN A 58 -10.76 3.36 -18.54
C GLN A 58 -10.40 2.82 -17.16
N TRP A 59 -10.32 3.69 -16.15
CA TRP A 59 -10.04 3.27 -14.79
C TRP A 59 -11.21 2.48 -14.23
N THR A 60 -10.89 1.33 -13.66
CA THR A 60 -11.82 0.46 -12.96
C THR A 60 -11.15 -0.16 -11.75
N LEU A 61 -11.86 -0.20 -10.62
CA LEU A 61 -11.45 -0.96 -9.45
C LEU A 61 -12.32 -2.21 -9.32
N THR A 62 -11.70 -3.38 -9.41
CA THR A 62 -12.36 -4.66 -9.14
C THR A 62 -12.21 -5.01 -7.67
N VAL A 63 -13.31 -5.33 -6.98
CA VAL A 63 -13.32 -5.80 -5.60
C VAL A 63 -14.02 -7.16 -5.56
N ASP A 64 -13.26 -8.23 -5.29
CA ASP A 64 -13.69 -9.61 -5.50
C ASP A 64 -13.08 -10.62 -4.50
N GLY A 65 -13.14 -11.91 -4.83
CA GLY A 65 -12.66 -13.00 -3.98
C GLY A 65 -13.75 -13.53 -3.05
N LEU A 66 -13.42 -13.68 -1.77
CA LEU A 66 -14.34 -14.15 -0.72
C LEU A 66 -15.30 -13.04 -0.29
N VAL A 67 -16.20 -12.65 -1.18
CA VAL A 67 -17.18 -11.58 -0.97
C VAL A 67 -18.57 -12.01 -1.45
N ALA A 68 -19.62 -11.56 -0.77
CA ALA A 68 -21.00 -11.86 -1.18
C ALA A 68 -21.46 -10.99 -2.36
N LYS A 69 -20.90 -9.78 -2.51
CA LYS A 69 -21.28 -8.79 -3.52
C LYS A 69 -20.05 -8.27 -4.25
N PRO A 70 -19.47 -9.04 -5.19
CA PRO A 70 -18.33 -8.56 -5.97
C PRO A 70 -18.73 -7.29 -6.74
N ALA A 71 -17.81 -6.34 -6.81
CA ALA A 71 -18.04 -5.04 -7.43
C ALA A 71 -16.96 -4.71 -8.45
N LYS A 72 -17.36 -4.00 -9.51
CA LYS A 72 -16.43 -3.37 -10.45
C LYS A 72 -16.85 -1.92 -10.61
N LEU A 73 -16.07 -1.03 -9.99
CA LEU A 73 -16.39 0.39 -9.91
C LEU A 73 -15.70 1.12 -11.06
N SER A 74 -16.45 1.93 -11.81
CA SER A 74 -15.84 2.94 -12.69
C SER A 74 -15.27 4.09 -11.86
N TRP A 75 -14.51 4.98 -12.49
CA TRP A 75 -14.04 6.19 -11.82
C TRP A 75 -15.19 7.02 -11.24
N ALA A 76 -16.30 7.15 -11.98
CA ALA A 76 -17.48 7.88 -11.53
C ALA A 76 -18.14 7.20 -10.32
N ASP A 77 -18.33 5.88 -10.37
CA ASP A 77 -18.96 5.13 -9.26
C ASP A 77 -18.11 5.18 -7.99
N PHE A 78 -16.79 5.04 -8.12
CA PHE A 78 -15.87 5.11 -6.99
C PHE A 78 -15.90 6.48 -6.31
N ASN A 79 -15.92 7.57 -7.10
CA ASN A 79 -15.99 8.93 -6.54
C ASN A 79 -17.39 9.29 -6.01
N ALA A 80 -18.42 8.52 -6.33
CA ALA A 80 -19.77 8.67 -5.77
C ALA A 80 -19.94 8.00 -4.40
N LEU A 81 -18.99 7.14 -3.99
CA LEU A 81 -18.96 6.57 -2.64
C LEU A 81 -18.65 7.66 -1.59
N PRO A 82 -18.99 7.44 -0.31
CA PRO A 82 -18.56 8.30 0.78
C PRO A 82 -17.05 8.59 0.72
N GLN A 83 -16.72 9.88 0.66
CA GLN A 83 -15.34 10.34 0.69
C GLN A 83 -14.92 10.68 2.12
N VAL A 84 -13.67 10.41 2.45
CA VAL A 84 -13.04 10.75 3.72
C VAL A 84 -11.76 11.55 3.49
N ASP A 85 -11.43 12.38 4.48
CA ASP A 85 -10.12 13.00 4.61
C ASP A 85 -9.38 12.36 5.79
N ASP A 86 -8.13 11.99 5.58
CA ASP A 86 -7.26 11.42 6.61
C ASP A 86 -5.93 12.19 6.67
N VAL A 87 -5.38 12.30 7.88
CA VAL A 87 -4.05 12.87 8.10
C VAL A 87 -3.21 11.85 8.83
N SER A 88 -2.27 11.25 8.12
CA SER A 88 -1.47 10.15 8.63
C SER A 88 0.00 10.25 8.23
N ASP A 89 0.86 9.52 8.92
CA ASP A 89 2.28 9.46 8.60
C ASP A 89 2.55 8.41 7.51
N PHE A 90 3.57 8.66 6.69
CA PHE A 90 3.96 7.77 5.60
C PHE A 90 5.38 7.26 5.83
N HIS A 91 5.55 5.94 5.91
CA HIS A 91 6.82 5.30 6.27
C HIS A 91 7.38 4.48 5.11
N CYS A 92 8.47 4.92 4.50
CA CYS A 92 9.11 4.17 3.43
C CYS A 92 10.15 3.19 3.96
N VAL A 93 10.19 1.98 3.38
CA VAL A 93 11.22 0.98 3.67
C VAL A 93 12.63 1.42 3.33
N THR A 94 12.79 2.44 2.49
CA THR A 94 14.10 3.00 2.14
C THR A 94 14.50 4.14 3.08
N THR A 95 14.28 3.93 4.38
CA THR A 95 14.81 4.75 5.49
C THR A 95 14.34 6.20 5.57
N TRP A 96 13.14 6.53 5.04
CA TRP A 96 12.54 7.85 5.22
C TRP A 96 11.06 7.78 5.64
N SER A 97 10.64 8.80 6.38
CA SER A 97 9.25 9.03 6.78
C SER A 97 8.82 10.45 6.42
N LYS A 98 7.54 10.65 6.11
CA LYS A 98 6.91 11.96 5.96
C LYS A 98 5.74 12.06 6.93
N TYR A 99 5.68 13.15 7.67
CA TYR A 99 4.59 13.40 8.62
C TYR A 99 3.42 14.12 7.99
N ASP A 100 2.26 13.93 8.62
CA ASP A 100 1.04 14.71 8.40
C ASP A 100 0.62 14.75 6.92
N CYS A 101 0.71 13.60 6.25
CA CYS A 101 0.30 13.43 4.87
C CYS A 101 -1.23 13.51 4.80
N ARG A 102 -1.76 14.48 4.05
CA ARG A 102 -3.21 14.68 3.93
C ARG A 102 -3.74 13.93 2.73
N TRP A 103 -4.53 12.91 2.97
CA TRP A 103 -5.13 12.06 1.94
C TRP A 103 -6.63 12.31 1.85
N SER A 104 -7.18 12.22 0.64
CA SER A 104 -8.62 12.14 0.44
C SER A 104 -8.95 10.99 -0.50
N GLY A 105 -10.06 10.29 -0.23
CA GLY A 105 -10.53 9.19 -1.06
C GLY A 105 -11.62 8.37 -0.37
N VAL A 106 -11.68 7.08 -0.68
CA VAL A 106 -12.68 6.16 -0.12
C VAL A 106 -12.04 5.29 0.94
N ALA A 107 -12.60 5.30 2.15
CA ALA A 107 -12.15 4.42 3.24
C ALA A 107 -12.24 2.94 2.84
N PHE A 108 -11.29 2.12 3.29
CA PHE A 108 -11.34 0.69 3.01
C PHE A 108 -12.60 0.04 3.61
N THR A 109 -13.04 0.51 4.78
CA THR A 109 -14.28 0.07 5.43
C THR A 109 -15.53 0.30 4.56
N THR A 110 -15.57 1.40 3.79
CA THR A 110 -16.66 1.63 2.81
C THR A 110 -16.68 0.56 1.71
N LEU A 111 -15.52 0.16 1.20
CA LEU A 111 -15.42 -0.91 0.20
C LEU A 111 -15.74 -2.27 0.81
N TYR A 112 -15.30 -2.51 2.05
CA TYR A 112 -15.61 -3.70 2.84
C TYR A 112 -17.13 -3.87 3.02
N GLU A 113 -17.83 -2.82 3.45
CA GLU A 113 -19.28 -2.83 3.62
C GLU A 113 -20.04 -3.04 2.30
N LEU A 114 -19.53 -2.44 1.21
CA LEU A 114 -20.10 -2.57 -0.12
C LEU A 114 -20.13 -4.03 -0.59
N VAL A 115 -19.02 -4.76 -0.40
CA VAL A 115 -18.86 -6.11 -0.97
C VAL A 115 -19.22 -7.25 -0.01
N GLN A 116 -19.31 -6.96 1.30
CA GLN A 116 -19.68 -7.92 2.34
C GLN A 116 -18.81 -9.19 2.31
N PRO A 117 -17.53 -9.10 2.72
CA PRO A 117 -16.62 -10.24 2.77
C PRO A 117 -17.15 -11.40 3.62
N ALA A 118 -16.85 -12.62 3.19
CA ALA A 118 -17.20 -13.82 3.92
C ALA A 118 -16.37 -13.94 5.22
N PRO A 119 -16.88 -14.60 6.28
CA PRO A 119 -16.15 -14.77 7.54
C PRO A 119 -14.79 -15.48 7.39
N GLU A 120 -14.62 -16.26 6.32
CA GLU A 120 -13.37 -16.95 6.01
C GLU A 120 -12.29 -16.02 5.44
N ALA A 121 -12.64 -14.80 5.00
CA ALA A 121 -11.68 -13.83 4.50
C ALA A 121 -10.76 -13.35 5.63
N LYS A 122 -9.45 -13.54 5.46
CA LYS A 122 -8.41 -13.17 6.43
C LYS A 122 -7.34 -12.26 5.86
N PHE A 123 -7.26 -12.18 4.53
CA PHE A 123 -6.24 -11.40 3.83
C PHE A 123 -6.86 -10.61 2.68
N VAL A 124 -6.18 -9.52 2.32
CA VAL A 124 -6.52 -8.67 1.19
C VAL A 124 -5.33 -8.59 0.26
N TYR A 125 -5.54 -8.97 -0.99
CA TYR A 125 -4.54 -8.93 -2.04
C TYR A 125 -4.82 -7.77 -2.98
N PHE A 126 -3.91 -6.80 -3.00
CA PHE A 126 -3.99 -5.62 -3.84
C PHE A 126 -3.23 -5.85 -5.14
N THR A 127 -3.79 -5.37 -6.26
CA THR A 127 -3.11 -5.33 -7.55
C THR A 127 -3.13 -3.93 -8.15
N GLY A 128 -2.09 -3.61 -8.93
CA GLY A 128 -1.96 -2.35 -9.64
C GLY A 128 -1.89 -2.52 -11.16
N TYR A 129 -2.22 -1.46 -11.90
CA TYR A 129 -2.11 -1.39 -13.36
C TYR A 129 -0.68 -1.57 -13.90
N ASP A 130 0.34 -1.41 -13.05
CA ASP A 130 1.76 -1.63 -13.37
C ASP A 130 2.22 -3.10 -13.17
N GLY A 131 1.28 -3.99 -12.83
CA GLY A 131 1.53 -5.38 -12.48
C GLY A 131 2.11 -5.56 -11.07
N TYR A 132 2.09 -4.52 -10.23
CA TYR A 132 2.44 -4.63 -8.82
C TYR A 132 1.38 -5.41 -8.05
N SER A 133 1.82 -6.08 -6.99
CA SER A 133 0.92 -6.71 -6.04
C SER A 133 1.50 -6.68 -4.63
N THR A 134 0.61 -6.72 -3.64
CA THR A 134 0.97 -6.83 -2.23
C THR A 134 -0.20 -7.42 -1.46
N ASN A 135 0.08 -7.96 -0.29
CA ASN A 135 -0.89 -8.63 0.57
C ASN A 135 -0.85 -8.04 1.96
N VAL A 136 -2.01 -7.95 2.60
CA VAL A 136 -2.16 -7.40 3.94
C VAL A 136 -3.19 -8.23 4.71
N ALA A 137 -2.97 -8.43 6.01
CA ALA A 137 -3.97 -9.07 6.86
C ALA A 137 -5.24 -8.20 6.88
N LEU A 138 -6.41 -8.82 6.77
CA LEU A 138 -7.68 -8.10 6.70
C LEU A 138 -7.89 -7.18 7.91
N GLU A 139 -7.48 -7.63 9.11
CA GLU A 139 -7.57 -6.82 10.33
C GLU A 139 -6.84 -5.48 10.22
N GLN A 140 -5.68 -5.45 9.54
CA GLN A 140 -4.89 -4.22 9.36
C GLN A 140 -5.53 -3.30 8.31
N CYS A 141 -6.25 -3.86 7.34
CA CYS A 141 -7.00 -3.06 6.36
C CYS A 141 -8.25 -2.41 6.97
N LEU A 142 -8.75 -2.92 8.10
CA LEU A 142 -9.95 -2.42 8.78
C LEU A 142 -9.67 -1.28 9.76
N ASP A 143 -8.42 -0.83 9.85
CA ASP A 143 -8.07 0.37 10.59
C ASP A 143 -8.73 1.62 10.00
N ASP A 144 -8.95 2.62 10.85
CA ASP A 144 -9.69 3.85 10.55
C ASP A 144 -8.97 4.81 9.59
N ASP A 145 -7.66 4.64 9.43
CA ASP A 145 -6.77 5.46 8.59
C ASP A 145 -6.43 4.79 7.25
N VAL A 146 -7.09 3.68 6.91
CA VAL A 146 -6.84 2.94 5.66
C VAL A 146 -7.84 3.35 4.57
N LEU A 147 -7.32 3.75 3.41
CA LEU A 147 -8.12 4.24 2.30
C LEU A 147 -7.50 3.95 0.92
N VAL A 148 -8.36 3.97 -0.10
CA VAL A 148 -7.97 4.17 -1.49
C VAL A 148 -8.02 5.66 -1.77
N ALA A 149 -6.86 6.31 -1.75
CA ALA A 149 -6.70 7.74 -1.93
C ALA A 149 -6.69 8.13 -3.41
N THR A 150 -7.34 9.24 -3.73
CA THR A 150 -7.36 9.89 -5.06
C THR A 150 -6.78 11.30 -5.03
N ALA A 151 -6.68 11.91 -3.84
CA ALA A 151 -6.03 13.20 -3.62
C ALA A 151 -4.96 13.14 -2.52
N PHE A 152 -3.98 14.03 -2.64
CA PHE A 152 -2.91 14.27 -1.68
C PHE A 152 -2.67 15.78 -1.56
N ASP A 153 -2.66 16.30 -0.33
CA ASP A 153 -2.50 17.73 -0.02
C ASP A 153 -3.48 18.63 -0.82
N GLY A 154 -4.74 18.18 -0.96
CA GLY A 154 -5.82 18.91 -1.63
C GLY A 154 -5.75 18.92 -3.16
N ALA A 155 -4.83 18.18 -3.77
CA ALA A 155 -4.71 18.02 -5.22
C ALA A 155 -4.82 16.56 -5.64
N PRO A 156 -5.25 16.25 -6.88
CA PRO A 156 -5.22 14.88 -7.39
C PRO A 156 -3.83 14.26 -7.28
N ILE A 157 -3.76 12.97 -6.90
CA ILE A 157 -2.48 12.26 -6.78
C ILE A 157 -1.80 12.25 -8.15
N THR A 158 -0.55 12.71 -8.19
CA THR A 158 0.22 12.71 -9.43
C THR A 158 0.51 11.29 -9.89
N ARG A 159 0.73 11.13 -11.19
CA ARG A 159 1.07 9.82 -11.78
C ARG A 159 2.28 9.17 -11.12
N GLU A 160 3.35 9.91 -10.85
CA GLU A 160 4.54 9.40 -10.15
C GLU A 160 4.25 8.89 -8.73
N HIS A 161 3.25 9.46 -8.06
CA HIS A 161 2.80 9.04 -6.74
C HIS A 161 1.74 7.94 -6.76
N GLY A 162 1.37 7.43 -7.93
CA GLY A 162 0.44 6.31 -8.08
C GLY A 162 -0.95 6.69 -8.54
N GLY A 163 -1.16 7.92 -9.02
CA GLY A 163 -2.45 8.37 -9.52
C GLY A 163 -2.94 7.55 -10.73
N PRO A 164 -4.26 7.44 -10.94
CA PRO A 164 -5.30 8.28 -10.32
C PRO A 164 -5.76 7.82 -8.93
N ALA A 165 -5.43 6.59 -8.51
CA ALA A 165 -5.78 6.05 -7.20
C ALA A 165 -4.68 5.15 -6.64
N ARG A 166 -4.45 5.22 -5.33
CA ARG A 166 -3.52 4.34 -4.61
C ARG A 166 -4.04 3.91 -3.25
N VAL A 167 -3.56 2.79 -2.75
CA VAL A 167 -3.83 2.33 -1.39
C VAL A 167 -2.87 3.03 -0.42
N ILE A 168 -3.41 3.47 0.72
CA ILE A 168 -2.69 4.03 1.86
C ILE A 168 -3.00 3.17 3.08
N ILE A 169 -1.95 2.68 3.75
CA ILE A 169 -2.02 1.85 4.96
C ILE A 169 -0.97 2.41 5.92
N PRO A 170 -1.29 3.45 6.72
CA PRO A 170 -0.28 4.26 7.39
C PRO A 170 0.60 3.49 8.38
N LYS A 171 0.01 2.49 9.05
CA LYS A 171 0.68 1.70 10.08
C LYS A 171 1.63 0.63 9.51
N LEU A 172 1.76 0.53 8.20
CA LEU A 172 2.68 -0.38 7.51
C LEU A 172 3.71 0.40 6.69
N TYR A 173 4.85 -0.25 6.41
CA TYR A 173 5.76 0.29 5.41
C TYR A 173 5.08 0.38 4.04
N ALA A 174 5.35 1.48 3.36
CA ALA A 174 4.63 1.93 2.18
C ALA A 174 4.64 1.00 0.96
N TRP A 175 5.41 -0.09 0.95
CA TRP A 175 5.29 -1.08 -0.13
C TRP A 175 3.96 -1.84 -0.05
N LYS A 176 3.32 -1.90 1.12
CA LYS A 176 1.98 -2.46 1.29
C LYS A 176 0.88 -1.58 0.70
N GLY A 177 1.17 -0.30 0.44
CA GLY A 177 0.25 0.63 -0.24
C GLY A 177 0.42 0.61 -1.76
N ALA A 178 -0.34 -0.25 -2.46
CA ALA A 178 -0.28 -0.40 -3.90
C ALA A 178 -0.59 0.92 -4.64
N LYS A 179 0.33 1.33 -5.53
CA LYS A 179 0.10 2.43 -6.49
C LYS A 179 -0.76 1.94 -7.65
N PHE A 180 -1.43 2.86 -8.33
CA PHE A 180 -2.20 2.57 -9.54
C PHE A 180 -3.20 1.44 -9.30
N VAL A 181 -3.90 1.46 -8.17
CA VAL A 181 -4.69 0.32 -7.72
C VAL A 181 -5.77 -0.03 -8.76
N SER A 182 -5.85 -1.32 -9.09
CA SER A 182 -6.79 -1.89 -10.06
C SER A 182 -7.65 -3.00 -9.47
N GLY A 183 -7.20 -3.65 -8.39
CA GLY A 183 -7.93 -4.76 -7.77
C GLY A 183 -7.72 -4.90 -6.27
N ILE A 184 -8.76 -5.36 -5.58
CA ILE A 184 -8.80 -5.72 -4.16
C ILE A 184 -9.47 -7.10 -4.07
N THR A 185 -8.70 -8.13 -3.76
CA THR A 185 -9.22 -9.51 -3.67
C THR A 185 -9.17 -10.00 -2.23
N PHE A 186 -10.30 -10.43 -1.68
CA PHE A 186 -10.40 -11.03 -0.35
C PHE A 186 -10.05 -12.52 -0.40
N LEU A 187 -9.14 -12.96 0.46
CA LEU A 187 -8.57 -14.32 0.47
C LEU A 187 -8.65 -14.97 1.87
N ALA A 188 -8.78 -16.29 1.91
CA ALA A 188 -8.73 -17.06 3.16
C ALA A 188 -7.31 -17.33 3.64
N GLU A 189 -6.39 -17.49 2.69
CA GLU A 189 -4.99 -17.81 2.92
C GLU A 189 -4.11 -16.67 2.43
N ASP A 190 -2.97 -16.52 3.11
CA ASP A 190 -1.95 -15.55 2.77
C ASP A 190 -1.36 -15.80 1.38
N LYS A 191 -1.12 -14.74 0.63
CA LYS A 191 -0.50 -14.81 -0.69
C LYS A 191 0.56 -13.72 -0.84
N LEU A 192 1.82 -14.12 -0.87
CA LEU A 192 2.93 -13.16 -1.01
C LEU A 192 2.81 -12.34 -2.31
N GLY A 193 3.03 -11.03 -2.17
CA GLY A 193 3.05 -10.07 -3.27
C GLY A 193 4.43 -9.88 -3.90
N PHE A 194 4.60 -8.75 -4.58
CA PHE A 194 5.76 -8.48 -5.40
C PHE A 194 7.07 -8.38 -4.60
N TRP A 195 7.10 -7.63 -3.50
CA TRP A 195 8.33 -7.45 -2.71
C TRP A 195 8.52 -8.57 -1.70
N GLU A 196 7.42 -9.15 -1.23
CA GLU A 196 7.39 -10.22 -0.22
C GLU A 196 8.07 -11.49 -0.75
N VAL A 197 7.80 -11.89 -2.00
CA VAL A 197 8.53 -12.99 -2.65
C VAL A 197 10.00 -12.65 -2.97
N ARG A 198 10.43 -11.41 -2.71
CA ARG A 198 11.77 -10.88 -3.03
C ARG A 198 12.55 -10.48 -1.76
N GLY A 199 12.20 -11.05 -0.61
CA GLY A 199 12.96 -10.89 0.64
C GLY A 199 12.60 -9.65 1.45
N TYR A 200 11.45 -9.02 1.16
CA TYR A 200 10.86 -8.04 2.05
C TYR A 200 9.90 -8.73 3.00
N SER A 201 9.76 -8.16 4.19
CA SER A 201 8.89 -8.74 5.22
C SER A 201 7.43 -8.81 4.77
N ASN A 202 6.68 -9.77 5.29
CA ASN A 202 5.25 -9.83 5.03
C ASN A 202 4.43 -8.95 6.00
N THR A 203 4.89 -8.76 7.23
CA THR A 203 4.21 -7.95 8.27
C THR A 203 4.41 -6.46 8.03
N ALA A 204 5.59 -6.06 7.53
CA ALA A 204 5.94 -4.70 7.15
C ALA A 204 5.81 -3.65 8.27
N ASP A 205 6.01 -4.03 9.52
CA ASP A 205 5.83 -3.14 10.67
C ASP A 205 6.99 -2.11 10.80
N PRO A 206 6.71 -0.80 10.69
CA PRO A 206 7.71 0.24 10.85
C PRO A 206 8.34 0.30 12.23
N TRP A 207 7.55 0.12 13.30
CA TRP A 207 7.98 0.34 14.68
C TRP A 207 8.83 -0.79 15.23
N THR A 208 8.66 -2.01 14.72
CA THR A 208 9.59 -3.12 14.97
C THR A 208 10.74 -3.20 13.98
N GLU A 209 10.86 -2.26 13.03
CA GLU A 209 11.89 -2.29 11.99
C GLU A 209 11.82 -3.53 11.07
N ASP A 210 10.63 -4.13 10.92
CA ASP A 210 10.43 -5.38 10.19
C ASP A 210 10.41 -5.14 8.66
N ARG A 211 11.61 -5.05 8.09
CA ARG A 211 11.83 -4.68 6.68
C ARG A 211 12.04 -5.88 5.76
N TYR A 212 12.66 -6.96 6.24
CA TYR A 212 13.22 -8.02 5.40
C TYR A 212 12.92 -9.43 5.96
N ALA A 213 12.74 -10.40 5.04
CA ALA A 213 12.58 -11.83 5.31
C ALA A 213 13.76 -12.61 4.72
#